data_AF-A0A167JG40-F1
#
_entry.id   AF-A0A167JG40-F1
#
_cell.length_a   1.000
_cell.length_b   1.000
_cell.length_c   1.000
_cell.angle_alpha   90.00
_cell.angle_beta   90.00
_cell.angle_gamma   90.00
#
_symmetry.space_group_name_H-M   'P 1'
#
loop_
_entity.id
_entity.type
_entity.pdbx_description
1 polymer ?
#
loop_
_entity_poly.entity_id
_entity_poly.type
_entity_poly.pdbx_seq_one_letter_code
_entity_poly.pdbx_strand_id
1 'polypeptide(L)'
;MSFLSEEQPDPFFIEGYITGLGLTPQTVLPSVWIPHLFAEKVPEDELELKAIMAFYNLCMDKIIQGVFSLPEECNLTQSHLKNALLNGMPLPSYCSGMLCSLSFIEQADLTSEQYNQLKALQTVLEGFQGYLNAFRAFPSNEQDFTTELIAAYQSLEPCISKTAYELRFSEQCISQADEVSSLSGFDRKQIENHLNEILSKNNASTLKFIDELISVLERELITTHFIEQYGSELENLSEIQPYLILKARKAQIHFNLEHYDIAQKELEELLNLAPNDYYENRYQLYNCYIKQGNWHCLTTLLNKYKSNLYSENKLMDSATILLNEYAQHGSNPKTNALKEKVKGLFPDIVSISGSSVEEKSDCVNEYINKGGLTAWCSVEGSLFWLKSRY
;
A
#
# COMPACT_ATOMS: atom_id res chain seq x y z
N MET A 1 14.50 -8.92 -20.52
CA MET A 1 13.83 -10.22 -20.74
C MET A 1 14.82 -11.33 -20.44
N SER A 2 14.44 -12.23 -19.52
CA SER A 2 15.12 -13.48 -19.11
C SER A 2 15.56 -13.50 -17.64
N PHE A 3 14.60 -13.32 -16.73
CA PHE A 3 14.69 -13.87 -15.37
C PHE A 3 13.87 -15.18 -15.24
N LEU A 4 13.48 -15.77 -16.37
CA LEU A 4 12.74 -17.04 -16.44
C LEU A 4 13.71 -18.19 -16.10
N SER A 5 14.01 -18.34 -14.80
CA SER A 5 14.72 -19.51 -14.27
C SER A 5 13.78 -20.72 -14.19
N GLU A 6 14.36 -21.92 -14.18
CA GLU A 6 13.64 -23.22 -14.25
C GLU A 6 12.75 -23.55 -13.04
N GLU A 7 12.79 -22.76 -11.95
CA GLU A 7 12.05 -23.02 -10.70
C GLU A 7 10.93 -22.00 -10.37
N GLN A 8 10.71 -20.98 -11.20
CA GLN A 8 9.66 -19.99 -10.90
C GLN A 8 8.29 -20.41 -11.44
N PRO A 9 7.19 -20.11 -10.71
CA PRO A 9 5.84 -20.44 -11.17
C PRO A 9 5.56 -19.81 -12.53
N ASP A 10 4.96 -20.58 -13.44
CA ASP A 10 4.63 -20.08 -14.76
C ASP A 10 3.57 -18.95 -14.68
N PRO A 11 3.47 -18.06 -15.69
CA PRO A 11 2.56 -16.92 -15.63
C PRO A 11 1.09 -17.31 -15.39
N PHE A 12 0.64 -18.46 -15.90
CA PHE A 12 -0.73 -18.92 -15.71
C PHE A 12 -0.94 -19.47 -14.30
N PHE A 13 0.06 -20.12 -13.72
CA PHE A 13 0.07 -20.45 -12.29
C PHE A 13 -0.06 -19.19 -11.43
N ILE A 14 0.72 -18.14 -11.71
CA ILE A 14 0.65 -16.88 -10.96
C ILE A 14 -0.74 -16.25 -11.08
N GLU A 15 -1.31 -16.19 -12.29
CA GLU A 15 -2.65 -15.63 -12.51
C GLU A 15 -3.75 -16.45 -11.83
N GLY A 16 -3.67 -17.78 -11.91
CA GLY A 16 -4.57 -18.69 -11.19
C GLY A 16 -4.47 -18.50 -9.69
N TYR A 17 -3.25 -18.41 -9.16
CA TYR A 17 -2.97 -18.19 -7.75
C TYR A 17 -3.57 -16.88 -7.24
N ILE A 18 -3.30 -15.77 -7.93
CA ILE A 18 -3.86 -14.45 -7.60
C ILE A 18 -5.39 -14.47 -7.74
N THR A 19 -5.92 -15.16 -8.74
CA THR A 19 -7.38 -15.28 -8.86
C THR A 19 -7.96 -16.01 -7.65
N GLY A 20 -7.37 -17.12 -7.21
CA GLY A 20 -7.81 -17.84 -6.02
C GLY A 20 -7.65 -17.03 -4.72
N LEU A 21 -6.64 -16.15 -4.61
CA LEU A 21 -6.57 -15.16 -3.52
C LEU A 21 -7.79 -14.23 -3.54
N GLY A 22 -8.28 -13.86 -4.71
CA GLY A 22 -9.49 -13.05 -4.83
C GLY A 22 -10.79 -13.75 -4.41
N LEU A 23 -10.76 -15.06 -4.19
CA LEU A 23 -11.89 -15.84 -3.68
C LEU A 23 -11.85 -16.00 -2.15
N THR A 24 -10.74 -15.65 -1.48
CA THR A 24 -10.66 -15.80 -0.02
C THR A 24 -11.62 -14.83 0.68
N PRO A 25 -12.37 -15.29 1.71
CA PRO A 25 -13.29 -14.41 2.44
C PRO A 25 -12.60 -13.20 3.07
N GLN A 26 -11.39 -13.41 3.59
CA GLN A 26 -10.54 -12.37 4.16
C GLN A 26 -9.33 -12.09 3.26
N THR A 27 -8.86 -10.85 3.24
CA THR A 27 -7.66 -10.48 2.48
C THR A 27 -6.43 -11.14 3.06
N VAL A 28 -5.76 -11.98 2.27
CA VAL A 28 -4.45 -12.53 2.62
C VAL A 28 -3.39 -11.46 2.38
N LEU A 29 -2.54 -11.20 3.38
CA LEU A 29 -1.54 -10.14 3.30
C LEU A 29 -0.39 -10.49 2.33
N PRO A 30 0.17 -9.50 1.59
CA PRO A 30 1.35 -9.69 0.73
C PRO A 30 2.53 -10.38 1.43
N SER A 31 2.84 -10.01 2.67
CA SER A 31 3.87 -10.69 3.48
C SER A 31 3.65 -12.18 3.69
N VAL A 32 2.42 -12.68 3.51
CA VAL A 32 2.06 -14.10 3.65
C VAL A 32 2.02 -14.79 2.30
N TRP A 33 1.29 -14.23 1.33
CA TRP A 33 1.06 -14.95 0.07
C TRP A 33 2.20 -14.82 -0.94
N ILE A 34 3.03 -13.76 -0.89
CA ILE A 34 4.17 -13.61 -1.81
C ILE A 34 5.24 -14.67 -1.50
N PRO A 35 5.70 -14.86 -0.25
CA PRO A 35 6.62 -15.96 0.05
C PRO A 35 6.02 -17.31 -0.32
N HIS A 36 4.73 -17.54 -0.06
CA HIS A 36 4.06 -18.80 -0.40
C HIS A 36 4.04 -19.05 -1.93
N LEU A 37 3.81 -18.02 -2.74
CA LEU A 37 3.83 -18.11 -4.20
C LEU A 37 5.22 -18.52 -4.74
N PHE A 38 6.29 -18.02 -4.13
CA PHE A 38 7.67 -18.24 -4.59
C PHE A 38 8.46 -19.24 -3.72
N ALA A 39 7.77 -20.10 -2.96
CA ALA A 39 8.38 -21.11 -2.08
C ALA A 39 9.48 -20.51 -1.17
N GLU A 40 9.14 -19.41 -0.51
CA GLU A 40 9.97 -18.63 0.42
C GLU A 40 11.17 -17.90 -0.22
N LYS A 41 11.38 -18.02 -1.54
CA LYS A 41 12.36 -17.21 -2.30
C LYS A 41 11.71 -15.92 -2.80
N VAL A 42 11.51 -14.97 -1.88
CA VAL A 42 10.92 -13.66 -2.22
C VAL A 42 11.82 -12.91 -3.21
N PRO A 43 11.26 -12.29 -4.27
CA PRO A 43 12.04 -11.41 -5.14
C PRO A 43 12.70 -10.28 -4.34
N GLU A 44 14.02 -10.16 -4.41
CA GLU A 44 14.77 -9.06 -3.75
C GLU A 44 14.65 -7.73 -4.54
N ASP A 45 14.23 -7.78 -5.80
CA ASP A 45 14.08 -6.60 -6.67
C ASP A 45 12.74 -5.89 -6.43
N GLU A 46 12.82 -4.61 -6.03
CA GLU A 46 11.69 -3.72 -5.83
C GLU A 46 10.81 -3.56 -7.09
N LEU A 47 11.40 -3.60 -8.29
CA LEU A 47 10.67 -3.51 -9.55
C LEU A 47 9.82 -4.75 -9.81
N GLU A 48 10.31 -5.92 -9.43
CA GLU A 48 9.60 -7.20 -9.58
C GLU A 48 8.42 -7.27 -8.61
N LEU A 49 8.62 -6.90 -7.34
CA LEU A 49 7.55 -6.76 -6.36
C LEU A 49 6.47 -5.79 -6.81
N LYS A 50 6.85 -4.63 -7.37
CA LYS A 50 5.89 -3.65 -7.92
C LYS A 50 5.08 -4.23 -9.08
N ALA A 51 5.72 -4.98 -9.99
CA ALA A 51 5.03 -5.62 -11.11
C ALA A 51 4.03 -6.67 -10.62
N ILE A 52 4.42 -7.51 -9.65
CA ILE A 52 3.54 -8.51 -9.02
C ILE A 52 2.35 -7.84 -8.34
N MET A 53 2.57 -6.77 -7.58
CA MET A 53 1.48 -6.04 -6.91
C MET A 53 0.55 -5.35 -7.90
N ALA A 54 1.07 -4.80 -9.00
CA ALA A 54 0.25 -4.22 -10.06
C ALA A 54 -0.63 -5.29 -10.73
N PHE A 55 -0.08 -6.49 -10.98
CA PHE A 55 -0.82 -7.60 -11.54
C PHE A 55 -1.88 -8.14 -10.56
N TYR A 56 -1.53 -8.27 -9.27
CA TYR A 56 -2.47 -8.60 -8.20
C TYR A 56 -3.69 -7.66 -8.21
N ASN A 57 -3.46 -6.34 -8.21
CA ASN A 57 -4.55 -5.36 -8.22
C ASN A 57 -5.45 -5.49 -9.45
N LEU A 58 -4.86 -5.74 -10.63
CA LEU A 58 -5.62 -5.93 -11.87
C LEU A 58 -6.55 -7.14 -11.80
N CYS A 59 -6.06 -8.28 -11.31
CA CYS A 59 -6.86 -9.50 -11.17
C CYS A 59 -7.95 -9.33 -10.10
N MET A 60 -7.62 -8.72 -8.96
CA MET A 60 -8.58 -8.46 -7.89
C MET A 60 -9.72 -7.55 -8.35
N ASP A 61 -9.42 -6.51 -9.13
CA ASP A 61 -10.43 -5.61 -9.70
C ASP A 61 -11.43 -6.36 -10.59
N LYS A 62 -10.96 -7.29 -11.42
CA LYS A 62 -11.83 -8.12 -12.27
C LYS A 62 -12.80 -8.97 -11.44
N ILE A 63 -12.30 -9.58 -10.36
CA ILE A 63 -13.09 -10.43 -9.46
C ILE A 63 -14.14 -9.60 -8.71
N ILE A 64 -13.72 -8.45 -8.16
CA ILE A 64 -14.62 -7.55 -7.42
C ILE A 64 -15.73 -7.00 -8.33
N GLN A 65 -15.40 -6.69 -9.58
CA GLN A 65 -16.38 -6.19 -10.56
C GLN A 65 -17.30 -7.29 -11.12
N GLY A 66 -17.03 -8.57 -10.82
CA GLY A 66 -17.74 -9.70 -11.40
C GLY A 66 -17.51 -9.87 -12.91
N VAL A 67 -16.48 -9.22 -13.46
CA VAL A 67 -16.09 -9.28 -14.88
C VAL A 67 -14.89 -10.21 -15.00
N PHE A 68 -15.10 -11.47 -14.63
CA PHE A 68 -14.08 -12.50 -14.71
C PHE A 68 -14.16 -13.24 -16.05
N SER A 69 -13.00 -13.48 -16.64
CA SER A 69 -12.81 -14.36 -17.79
C SER A 69 -11.48 -15.10 -17.62
N LEU A 70 -11.44 -16.36 -18.05
CA LEU A 70 -10.20 -17.13 -18.12
C LEU A 70 -9.24 -16.50 -19.14
N PRO A 71 -7.92 -16.71 -18.98
CA PRO A 71 -6.94 -16.35 -20.00
C PRO A 71 -7.29 -17.01 -21.34
N GLU A 72 -7.12 -16.31 -22.46
CA GLU A 72 -7.45 -16.84 -23.79
C GLU A 72 -6.67 -18.13 -24.11
N GLU A 73 -5.47 -18.27 -23.54
CA GLU A 73 -4.60 -19.42 -23.67
C GLU A 73 -5.08 -20.66 -22.89
N CYS A 74 -5.99 -20.49 -21.91
CA CYS A 74 -6.61 -21.59 -21.18
C CYS A 74 -7.73 -22.31 -21.97
N ASN A 75 -7.78 -22.12 -23.29
CA ASN A 75 -8.83 -22.65 -24.16
C ASN A 75 -8.81 -24.19 -24.23
N LEU A 76 -9.99 -24.78 -24.03
CA LEU A 76 -10.23 -26.20 -24.21
C LEU A 76 -11.21 -26.46 -25.36
N THR A 77 -10.73 -27.14 -26.42
CA THR A 77 -11.55 -27.54 -27.58
C THR A 77 -11.55 -29.05 -27.78
N GLN A 78 -12.61 -29.58 -28.39
CA GLN A 78 -12.76 -31.02 -28.64
C GLN A 78 -11.59 -31.63 -29.43
N SER A 79 -10.97 -30.87 -30.34
CA SER A 79 -9.86 -31.33 -31.17
C SER A 79 -8.51 -31.41 -30.44
N HIS A 80 -8.36 -30.77 -29.27
CA HIS A 80 -7.08 -30.65 -28.58
C HIS A 80 -7.11 -30.97 -27.08
N LEU A 81 -8.16 -31.63 -26.58
CA LEU A 81 -8.38 -31.96 -25.17
C LEU A 81 -7.15 -32.54 -24.45
N LYS A 82 -6.59 -33.63 -24.99
CA LYS A 82 -5.49 -34.34 -24.33
C LYS A 82 -4.22 -33.51 -24.26
N ASN A 83 -3.96 -32.69 -25.27
CA ASN A 83 -2.78 -31.83 -25.33
C ASN A 83 -2.94 -30.59 -24.45
N ALA A 84 -4.15 -30.02 -24.38
CA ALA A 84 -4.46 -28.86 -23.54
C ALA A 84 -4.37 -29.17 -22.03
N LEU A 85 -4.53 -30.45 -21.64
CA LEU A 85 -4.45 -30.93 -20.27
C LEU A 85 -3.13 -31.61 -19.91
N LEU A 86 -2.05 -31.32 -20.64
CA LEU A 86 -0.70 -31.77 -20.27
C LEU A 86 -0.09 -30.85 -19.19
N ASN A 87 0.83 -31.39 -18.40
CA ASN A 87 1.57 -30.61 -17.41
C ASN A 87 2.30 -29.43 -18.08
N GLY A 88 2.25 -28.26 -17.45
CA GLY A 88 2.85 -27.02 -17.97
C GLY A 88 2.04 -26.32 -19.05
N MET A 89 0.84 -26.82 -19.38
CA MET A 89 -0.10 -26.12 -20.24
C MET A 89 -0.91 -25.08 -19.45
N PRO A 90 -1.41 -24.01 -20.11
CA PRO A 90 -2.03 -22.88 -19.43
C PRO A 90 -3.15 -23.25 -18.45
N LEU A 91 -4.11 -24.08 -18.88
CA LEU A 91 -5.27 -24.45 -18.06
C LEU A 91 -4.88 -25.29 -16.82
N PRO A 92 -4.09 -26.38 -16.93
CA PRO A 92 -3.57 -27.09 -15.76
C PRO A 92 -2.75 -26.22 -14.79
N SER A 93 -1.90 -25.35 -15.31
CA SER A 93 -1.10 -24.42 -14.50
C SER A 93 -1.97 -23.42 -13.75
N TYR A 94 -2.94 -22.82 -14.44
CA TYR A 94 -3.93 -21.93 -13.86
C TYR A 94 -4.73 -22.59 -12.72
N CYS A 95 -5.26 -23.78 -12.97
CA CYS A 95 -6.01 -24.52 -11.95
C CYS A 95 -5.14 -24.91 -10.75
N SER A 96 -3.87 -25.25 -10.99
CA SER A 96 -2.92 -25.56 -9.91
C SER A 96 -2.57 -24.34 -9.06
N GLY A 97 -2.37 -23.19 -9.69
CA GLY A 97 -2.16 -21.92 -9.01
C GLY A 97 -3.36 -21.57 -8.11
N MET A 98 -4.57 -21.64 -8.67
CA MET A 98 -5.80 -21.34 -7.92
C MET A 98 -5.99 -22.29 -6.73
N LEU A 99 -5.81 -23.60 -6.92
CA LEU A 99 -5.88 -24.56 -5.81
C LEU A 99 -4.88 -24.26 -4.70
N CYS A 100 -3.67 -23.82 -5.08
CA CYS A 100 -2.62 -23.46 -4.14
C CYS A 100 -3.05 -22.29 -3.23
N SER A 101 -3.66 -21.22 -3.77
CA SER A 101 -4.13 -20.11 -2.95
C SER A 101 -5.44 -20.38 -2.20
N LEU A 102 -6.31 -21.26 -2.71
CA LEU A 102 -7.52 -21.69 -1.98
C LEU A 102 -7.18 -22.44 -0.67
N SER A 103 -5.93 -22.87 -0.47
CA SER A 103 -5.47 -23.46 0.79
C SER A 103 -5.46 -22.46 1.97
N PHE A 104 -5.47 -21.15 1.70
CA PHE A 104 -5.60 -20.12 2.74
C PHE A 104 -7.01 -20.05 3.35
N ILE A 105 -8.00 -20.71 2.77
CA ILE A 105 -9.37 -20.67 3.28
C ILE A 105 -9.52 -21.70 4.41
N GLU A 106 -9.72 -21.20 5.63
CA GLU A 106 -10.03 -22.04 6.78
C GLU A 106 -11.44 -22.63 6.66
N GLN A 107 -11.51 -23.91 6.25
CA GLN A 107 -12.79 -24.59 6.00
C GLN A 107 -13.69 -24.70 7.25
N ALA A 108 -13.11 -24.59 8.45
CA ALA A 108 -13.84 -24.64 9.71
C ALA A 108 -14.74 -23.41 9.92
N ASP A 109 -14.40 -22.28 9.32
CA ASP A 109 -15.10 -21.01 9.48
C ASP A 109 -16.19 -20.80 8.42
N LEU A 110 -16.30 -21.72 7.45
CA LEU A 110 -17.26 -21.63 6.37
C LEU A 110 -18.64 -22.15 6.78
N THR A 111 -19.67 -21.52 6.22
CA THR A 111 -21.03 -22.08 6.26
C THR A 111 -21.10 -23.34 5.40
N SER A 112 -22.15 -24.16 5.61
CA SER A 112 -22.40 -25.33 4.77
C SER A 112 -22.50 -24.98 3.28
N GLU A 113 -23.07 -23.82 2.94
CA GLU A 113 -23.22 -23.38 1.54
C GLU A 113 -21.88 -22.96 0.94
N GLN A 114 -21.12 -22.13 1.66
CA GLN A 114 -19.76 -21.72 1.30
C GLN A 114 -18.82 -22.92 1.12
N TYR A 115 -18.84 -23.85 2.08
CA TYR A 115 -18.07 -25.08 2.02
C TYR A 115 -18.42 -25.90 0.79
N ASN A 116 -19.71 -26.07 0.48
CA ASN A 116 -20.15 -26.82 -0.69
C ASN A 116 -19.74 -26.14 -2.01
N GLN A 117 -19.82 -24.81 -2.11
CA GLN A 117 -19.33 -24.10 -3.30
C GLN A 117 -17.81 -24.24 -3.46
N LEU A 118 -17.06 -24.05 -2.38
CA LEU A 118 -15.60 -24.22 -2.39
C LEU A 118 -15.21 -25.65 -2.80
N LYS A 119 -15.88 -26.67 -2.25
CA LYS A 119 -15.62 -28.08 -2.60
C LYS A 119 -15.95 -28.39 -4.06
N ALA A 120 -17.04 -27.84 -4.58
CA ALA A 120 -17.40 -27.99 -5.98
C ALA A 120 -16.32 -27.39 -6.90
N LEU A 121 -15.87 -26.16 -6.60
CA LEU A 121 -14.80 -25.51 -7.35
C LEU A 121 -13.49 -26.32 -7.27
N GLN A 122 -13.06 -26.73 -6.07
CA GLN A 122 -11.85 -27.55 -5.90
C GLN A 122 -11.89 -28.82 -6.74
N THR A 123 -13.03 -29.52 -6.77
CA THR A 123 -13.20 -30.75 -7.56
C THR A 123 -13.03 -30.49 -9.06
N VAL A 124 -13.60 -29.39 -9.56
CA VAL A 124 -13.48 -29.00 -10.97
C VAL A 124 -12.03 -28.62 -11.30
N LEU A 125 -11.37 -27.83 -10.45
CA LEU A 125 -9.98 -27.42 -10.63
C LEU A 125 -9.03 -28.63 -10.59
N GLU A 126 -9.20 -29.55 -9.64
CA GLU A 126 -8.42 -30.79 -9.52
C GLU A 126 -8.55 -31.63 -10.80
N GLY A 127 -9.76 -31.70 -11.36
CA GLY A 127 -10.02 -32.33 -12.66
C GLY A 127 -9.19 -31.71 -13.78
N PHE A 128 -9.11 -30.39 -13.86
CA PHE A 128 -8.37 -29.69 -14.91
C PHE A 128 -6.84 -29.64 -14.73
N GLN A 129 -6.29 -30.08 -13.59
CA GLN A 129 -4.83 -30.21 -13.42
C GLN A 129 -4.19 -31.26 -14.34
N GLY A 130 -4.97 -32.13 -14.97
CA GLY A 130 -4.44 -33.02 -16.00
C GLY A 130 -5.46 -34.02 -16.52
N TYR A 131 -5.17 -34.60 -17.69
CA TYR A 131 -6.10 -35.50 -18.38
C TYR A 131 -6.57 -36.69 -17.52
N LEU A 132 -5.67 -37.29 -16.73
CA LEU A 132 -6.01 -38.41 -15.84
C LEU A 132 -6.89 -37.98 -14.66
N ASN A 133 -6.70 -36.75 -14.16
CA ASN A 133 -7.53 -36.21 -13.09
C ASN A 133 -8.93 -35.90 -13.62
N ALA A 134 -9.01 -35.28 -14.80
CA ALA A 134 -10.27 -35.01 -15.48
C ALA A 134 -11.10 -36.29 -15.65
N PHE A 135 -10.48 -37.40 -16.08
CA PHE A 135 -11.15 -38.68 -16.22
C PHE A 135 -11.72 -39.25 -14.90
N ARG A 136 -11.10 -38.91 -13.77
CA ARG A 136 -11.59 -39.33 -12.44
C ARG A 136 -12.65 -38.38 -11.89
N ALA A 137 -12.51 -37.09 -12.15
CA ALA A 137 -13.37 -36.04 -11.62
C ALA A 137 -14.69 -35.90 -12.41
N PHE A 138 -14.67 -36.20 -13.70
CA PHE A 138 -15.84 -36.10 -14.61
C PHE A 138 -16.21 -37.49 -15.14
N PRO A 139 -16.85 -38.34 -14.31
CA PRO A 139 -17.14 -39.72 -14.67
C PRO A 139 -18.28 -39.82 -15.68
N SER A 140 -17.95 -40.33 -16.86
CA SER A 140 -18.90 -40.64 -17.93
C SER A 140 -18.71 -42.07 -18.41
N ASN A 141 -19.75 -42.64 -19.02
CA ASN A 141 -19.56 -43.76 -19.94
C ASN A 141 -18.64 -43.26 -21.07
N GLU A 142 -17.58 -43.98 -21.47
CA GLU A 142 -16.47 -43.50 -22.35
C GLU A 142 -16.88 -42.74 -23.63
N GLN A 143 -18.12 -42.87 -24.11
CA GLN A 143 -18.67 -42.11 -25.25
C GLN A 143 -19.11 -40.67 -24.93
N ASP A 144 -19.22 -40.28 -23.65
CA ASP A 144 -19.74 -38.97 -23.21
C ASP A 144 -18.67 -38.07 -22.52
N PHE A 145 -17.47 -38.61 -22.26
CA PHE A 145 -16.41 -37.90 -21.52
C PHE A 145 -15.96 -36.59 -22.14
N THR A 146 -15.79 -36.56 -23.47
CA THR A 146 -15.44 -35.32 -24.18
C THR A 146 -16.52 -34.25 -24.01
N THR A 147 -17.79 -34.64 -24.03
CA THR A 147 -18.92 -33.72 -23.87
C THR A 147 -18.98 -33.18 -22.45
N GLU A 148 -18.88 -34.06 -21.45
CA GLU A 148 -18.88 -33.69 -20.03
C GLU A 148 -17.69 -32.81 -19.66
N LEU A 149 -16.49 -33.12 -20.18
CA LEU A 149 -15.29 -32.32 -19.95
C LEU A 149 -15.41 -30.91 -20.53
N ILE A 150 -15.97 -30.78 -21.75
CA ILE A 150 -16.23 -29.47 -22.36
C ILE A 150 -17.32 -28.72 -21.60
N ALA A 151 -18.38 -29.39 -21.14
CA ALA A 151 -19.43 -28.78 -20.33
C ALA A 151 -18.89 -28.29 -18.97
N ALA A 152 -18.01 -29.06 -18.33
CA ALA A 152 -17.31 -28.67 -17.11
C ALA A 152 -16.42 -27.44 -17.36
N TYR A 153 -15.73 -27.38 -18.51
CA TYR A 153 -14.88 -26.24 -18.87
C TYR A 153 -15.72 -24.98 -19.11
N GLN A 154 -16.83 -25.09 -19.86
CA GLN A 154 -17.78 -24.00 -20.06
C GLN A 154 -18.41 -23.51 -18.76
N SER A 155 -18.48 -24.36 -17.74
CA SER A 155 -19.02 -24.04 -16.42
C SER A 155 -17.95 -23.53 -15.44
N LEU A 156 -16.67 -23.54 -15.80
CA LEU A 156 -15.57 -23.19 -14.90
C LEU A 156 -15.63 -21.71 -14.49
N GLU A 157 -15.76 -20.79 -15.46
CA GLU A 157 -15.93 -19.35 -15.19
C GLU A 157 -17.17 -19.06 -14.32
N PRO A 158 -18.37 -19.57 -14.66
CA PRO A 158 -19.54 -19.46 -13.78
C PRO A 158 -19.30 -20.02 -12.37
N CYS A 159 -18.58 -21.14 -12.24
CA CYS A 159 -18.28 -21.78 -10.96
C CYS A 159 -17.34 -20.91 -10.10
N ILE A 160 -16.30 -20.34 -10.69
CA ILE A 160 -15.39 -19.39 -10.04
C ILE A 160 -16.18 -18.16 -9.58
N SER A 161 -16.96 -17.54 -10.48
CA SER A 161 -17.76 -16.35 -10.16
C SER A 161 -18.79 -16.61 -9.06
N LYS A 162 -19.47 -17.77 -9.09
CA LYS A 162 -20.41 -18.17 -8.04
C LYS A 162 -19.71 -18.37 -6.70
N THR A 163 -18.53 -18.99 -6.71
CA THR A 163 -17.75 -19.21 -5.49
C THR A 163 -17.25 -17.87 -4.92
N ALA A 164 -16.78 -16.96 -5.76
CA ALA A 164 -16.42 -15.61 -5.35
C ALA A 164 -17.62 -14.86 -4.73
N TYR A 165 -18.81 -14.97 -5.35
CA TYR A 165 -20.04 -14.43 -4.77
C TYR A 165 -20.33 -15.02 -3.39
N GLU A 166 -20.34 -16.34 -3.26
CA GLU A 166 -20.74 -16.99 -2.01
C GLU A 166 -19.77 -16.69 -0.85
N LEU A 167 -18.47 -16.67 -1.14
CA LEU A 167 -17.41 -16.45 -0.15
C LEU A 167 -17.20 -14.98 0.23
N ARG A 168 -17.57 -14.02 -0.64
CA ARG A 168 -17.26 -12.60 -0.43
C ARG A 168 -18.44 -11.66 -0.47
N PHE A 169 -19.49 -12.00 -1.20
CA PHE A 169 -20.59 -11.09 -1.55
C PHE A 169 -21.98 -11.63 -1.23
N SER A 170 -22.09 -12.81 -0.60
CA SER A 170 -23.37 -13.36 -0.17
C SER A 170 -24.03 -12.42 0.83
N GLU A 171 -25.37 -12.47 0.89
CA GLU A 171 -26.13 -11.65 1.86
C GLU A 171 -25.66 -11.89 3.30
N GLN A 172 -25.17 -13.09 3.60
CA GLN A 172 -24.59 -13.43 4.88
C GLN A 172 -23.23 -12.77 5.12
N CYS A 173 -22.34 -12.75 4.13
CA CYS A 173 -21.08 -11.99 4.20
C CYS A 173 -21.33 -10.48 4.36
N ILE A 174 -22.31 -9.94 3.63
CA ILE A 174 -22.72 -8.53 3.76
C ILE A 174 -23.29 -8.27 5.15
N SER A 175 -24.14 -9.16 5.67
CA SER A 175 -24.71 -9.01 7.02
C SER A 175 -23.65 -9.10 8.12
N GLN A 176 -22.66 -10.00 7.97
CA GLN A 176 -21.51 -10.07 8.88
C GLN A 176 -20.63 -8.82 8.78
N ALA A 177 -20.40 -8.31 7.57
CA ALA A 177 -19.68 -7.06 7.36
C ALA A 177 -20.44 -5.86 7.92
N ASP A 178 -21.77 -5.81 7.80
CA ASP A 178 -22.65 -4.73 8.30
C ASP A 178 -22.83 -4.77 9.83
N GLU A 179 -22.84 -5.96 10.44
CA GLU A 179 -22.79 -6.10 11.92
C GLU A 179 -21.46 -5.58 12.49
N VAL A 180 -20.37 -5.65 11.71
CA VAL A 180 -19.02 -5.15 12.07
C VAL A 180 -18.80 -3.70 11.60
N SER A 181 -19.52 -3.25 10.58
CA SER A 181 -19.31 -1.98 9.89
C SER A 181 -20.61 -1.20 9.85
N SER A 182 -20.75 -0.25 10.78
CA SER A 182 -21.84 0.72 10.81
C SER A 182 -21.74 1.78 9.68
N LEU A 183 -21.52 1.39 8.42
CA LEU A 183 -21.44 2.29 7.27
C LEU A 183 -22.13 1.72 6.04
N SER A 184 -23.16 2.44 5.58
CA SER A 184 -24.01 2.10 4.45
C SER A 184 -23.28 2.15 3.10
N GLY A 185 -23.47 1.12 2.28
CA GLY A 185 -23.56 1.19 0.81
C GLY A 185 -22.29 1.62 0.06
N PHE A 186 -21.66 0.66 -0.60
CA PHE A 186 -20.46 0.84 -1.41
C PHE A 186 -20.72 1.67 -2.69
N ASP A 187 -20.44 2.97 -2.69
CA ASP A 187 -20.43 3.83 -3.89
C ASP A 187 -18.99 4.20 -4.30
N ARG A 188 -18.51 3.58 -5.38
CA ARG A 188 -17.16 3.80 -5.94
C ARG A 188 -16.88 5.28 -6.26
N LYS A 189 -17.87 6.03 -6.75
CA LYS A 189 -17.70 7.48 -7.04
C LYS A 189 -17.59 8.29 -5.77
N GLN A 190 -18.30 7.87 -4.72
CA GLN A 190 -18.19 8.50 -3.41
C GLN A 190 -16.80 8.25 -2.80
N ILE A 191 -16.24 7.05 -2.95
CA ILE A 191 -14.87 6.74 -2.53
C ILE A 191 -13.84 7.55 -3.32
N GLU A 192 -13.95 7.63 -4.65
CA GLU A 192 -13.05 8.45 -5.47
C GLU A 192 -13.12 9.94 -5.07
N ASN A 193 -14.32 10.45 -4.79
CA ASN A 193 -14.49 11.80 -4.26
C ASN A 193 -13.86 11.94 -2.86
N HIS A 194 -14.08 10.98 -1.95
CA HIS A 194 -13.47 11.00 -0.62
C HIS A 194 -11.94 10.90 -0.68
N LEU A 195 -11.37 10.09 -1.58
CA LEU A 195 -9.92 10.00 -1.79
C LEU A 195 -9.35 11.31 -2.33
N ASN A 196 -10.03 11.93 -3.31
CA ASN A 196 -9.66 13.25 -3.78
C ASN A 196 -9.76 14.30 -2.66
N GLU A 197 -10.76 14.23 -1.79
CA GLU A 197 -10.87 15.10 -0.62
C GLU A 197 -9.77 14.86 0.42
N ILE A 198 -9.40 13.60 0.67
CA ILE A 198 -8.27 13.22 1.53
C ILE A 198 -6.97 13.85 1.05
N LEU A 199 -6.73 13.82 -0.27
CA LEU A 199 -5.50 14.33 -0.85
C LEU A 199 -5.48 15.86 -0.98
N SER A 200 -6.64 16.52 -1.14
CA SER A 200 -6.69 17.95 -1.51
C SER A 200 -7.19 18.90 -0.43
N LYS A 201 -7.92 18.43 0.58
CA LYS A 201 -8.57 19.31 1.58
C LYS A 201 -7.92 19.18 2.97
N ASN A 202 -7.75 20.32 3.63
CA ASN A 202 -7.24 20.42 5.00
C ASN A 202 -8.38 20.89 5.92
N ASN A 203 -9.30 20.01 6.30
CA ASN A 203 -10.44 20.36 7.14
C ASN A 203 -10.85 19.20 8.07
N ALA A 204 -11.76 19.48 9.00
CA ALA A 204 -12.21 18.52 10.01
C ALA A 204 -12.96 17.32 9.41
N SER A 205 -13.71 17.50 8.31
CA SER A 205 -14.38 16.38 7.63
C SER A 205 -13.37 15.39 7.05
N THR A 206 -12.29 15.89 6.44
CA THR A 206 -11.21 15.05 5.92
C THR A 206 -10.52 14.27 7.04
N LEU A 207 -10.25 14.92 8.19
CA LEU A 207 -9.67 14.23 9.35
C LEU A 207 -10.55 13.06 9.81
N LYS A 208 -11.86 13.27 9.92
CA LYS A 208 -12.81 12.22 10.32
C LYS A 208 -12.71 11.00 9.39
N PHE A 209 -12.67 11.20 8.07
CA PHE A 209 -12.51 10.10 7.12
C PHE A 209 -11.16 9.39 7.27
N ILE A 210 -10.08 10.12 7.48
CA ILE A 210 -8.76 9.51 7.70
C ILE A 210 -8.75 8.69 9.00
N ASP A 211 -9.36 9.19 10.07
CA ASP A 211 -9.46 8.47 11.35
C ASP A 211 -10.29 7.19 11.21
N GLU A 212 -11.38 7.21 10.46
CA GLU A 212 -12.19 6.02 10.15
C GLU A 212 -11.38 4.98 9.37
N LEU A 213 -10.63 5.39 8.34
CA LEU A 213 -9.78 4.49 7.56
C LEU A 213 -8.63 3.90 8.40
N ILE A 214 -7.96 4.74 9.20
CA ILE A 214 -6.91 4.30 10.13
C ILE A 214 -7.48 3.26 11.11
N SER A 215 -8.66 3.52 11.69
CA SER A 215 -9.28 2.61 12.65
C SER A 215 -9.61 1.25 12.03
N VAL A 216 -10.08 1.22 10.77
CA VAL A 216 -10.31 -0.04 10.05
C VAL A 216 -8.99 -0.77 9.80
N LEU A 217 -7.95 -0.05 9.34
CA LEU A 217 -6.64 -0.66 9.12
C LEU A 217 -6.06 -1.24 10.40
N GLU A 218 -6.11 -0.53 11.52
CA GLU A 218 -5.59 -1.00 12.81
C GLU A 218 -6.37 -2.19 13.38
N ARG A 219 -7.65 -2.28 13.08
CA ARG A 219 -8.51 -3.39 13.53
C ARG A 219 -8.32 -4.65 12.70
N GLU A 220 -8.26 -4.51 11.37
CA GLU A 220 -8.34 -5.63 10.44
C GLU A 220 -6.97 -6.09 9.93
N LEU A 221 -5.98 -5.20 9.80
CA LEU A 221 -4.73 -5.49 9.09
C LEU A 221 -3.49 -5.18 9.92
N ILE A 222 -3.34 -3.94 10.39
CA ILE A 222 -2.17 -3.41 11.10
C ILE A 222 -2.43 -3.43 12.61
N THR A 223 -2.69 -4.62 13.14
CA THR A 223 -2.96 -4.81 14.57
C THR A 223 -1.70 -4.60 15.43
N THR A 224 -1.87 -4.47 16.75
CA THR A 224 -0.72 -4.43 17.67
C THR A 224 0.17 -5.66 17.53
N HIS A 225 -0.43 -6.83 17.35
CA HIS A 225 0.32 -8.08 17.12
C HIS A 225 1.12 -8.03 15.81
N PHE A 226 0.53 -7.49 14.74
CA PHE A 226 1.22 -7.30 13.46
C PHE A 226 2.46 -6.40 13.61
N ILE A 227 2.31 -5.26 14.31
CA ILE A 227 3.42 -4.34 14.57
C ILE A 227 4.54 -5.03 15.38
N GLU A 228 4.19 -5.79 16.41
CA GLU A 228 5.14 -6.53 17.24
C GLU A 228 5.84 -7.66 16.47
N GLN A 229 5.11 -8.38 15.62
CA GLN A 229 5.64 -9.50 14.83
C GLN A 229 6.72 -9.03 13.85
N TYR A 230 6.47 -7.95 13.12
CA TYR A 230 7.37 -7.49 12.06
C TYR A 230 8.43 -6.50 12.54
N GLY A 231 8.21 -5.81 13.66
CA GLY A 231 9.24 -5.01 14.34
C GLY A 231 10.00 -4.07 13.40
N SER A 232 11.31 -4.32 13.21
CA SER A 232 12.17 -3.49 12.36
C SER A 232 11.94 -3.65 10.85
N GLU A 233 11.28 -4.73 10.41
CA GLU A 233 10.96 -4.97 9.00
C GLU A 233 9.64 -4.33 8.57
N LEU A 234 8.86 -3.85 9.54
CA LEU A 234 7.52 -3.29 9.35
C LEU A 234 7.49 -2.23 8.24
N GLU A 235 8.42 -1.27 8.26
CA GLU A 235 8.48 -0.17 7.30
C GLU A 235 8.71 -0.64 5.85
N ASN A 236 9.25 -1.84 5.64
CA ASN A 236 9.52 -2.39 4.32
C ASN A 236 8.32 -3.15 3.72
N LEU A 237 7.26 -3.37 4.51
CA LEU A 237 6.09 -4.10 4.06
C LEU A 237 5.23 -3.23 3.14
N SER A 238 4.79 -3.79 2.01
CA SER A 238 3.98 -3.04 1.04
C SER A 238 2.60 -2.72 1.61
N GLU A 239 2.05 -3.60 2.43
CA GLU A 239 0.73 -3.46 3.07
C GLU A 239 0.66 -2.36 4.13
N ILE A 240 1.78 -1.94 4.73
CA ILE A 240 1.75 -0.85 5.71
C ILE A 240 1.84 0.53 5.07
N GLN A 241 2.32 0.64 3.83
CA GLN A 241 2.53 1.94 3.19
C GLN A 241 1.27 2.83 3.16
N PRO A 242 0.06 2.31 2.83
CA PRO A 242 -1.16 3.10 2.91
C PRO A 242 -1.44 3.65 4.32
N TYR A 243 -1.19 2.85 5.36
CA TYR A 243 -1.34 3.25 6.76
C TYR A 243 -0.38 4.38 7.13
N LEU A 244 0.91 4.25 6.77
CA LEU A 244 1.93 5.29 7.03
C LEU A 244 1.61 6.59 6.30
N ILE A 245 1.14 6.52 5.05
CA ILE A 245 0.71 7.69 4.26
C ILE A 245 -0.49 8.38 4.91
N LEU A 246 -1.48 7.63 5.39
CA LEU A 246 -2.65 8.18 6.09
C LEU A 246 -2.24 8.89 7.39
N LYS A 247 -1.37 8.29 8.21
CA LYS A 247 -0.85 8.94 9.42
C LYS A 247 -0.07 10.23 9.09
N ALA A 248 0.78 10.21 8.07
CA ALA A 248 1.50 11.40 7.60
C ALA A 248 0.52 12.50 7.16
N ARG A 249 -0.51 12.14 6.39
CA ARG A 249 -1.54 13.07 5.92
C ARG A 249 -2.36 13.65 7.07
N LYS A 250 -2.74 12.83 8.06
CA LYS A 250 -3.43 13.25 9.28
C LYS A 250 -2.61 14.32 10.01
N ALA A 251 -1.34 14.04 10.27
CA ALA A 251 -0.44 15.01 10.90
C ALA A 251 -0.33 16.31 10.10
N GLN A 252 -0.25 16.22 8.77
CA GLN A 252 -0.20 17.39 7.91
C GLN A 252 -1.45 18.27 8.01
N ILE A 253 -2.63 17.67 8.06
CA ILE A 253 -3.87 18.42 8.21
C ILE A 253 -3.94 19.07 9.59
N HIS A 254 -3.58 18.37 10.67
CA HIS A 254 -3.49 18.97 12.00
C HIS A 254 -2.54 20.16 12.03
N PHE A 255 -1.37 20.05 11.39
CA PHE A 255 -0.42 21.16 11.28
C PHE A 255 -1.03 22.37 10.55
N ASN A 256 -1.71 22.14 9.43
CA ASN A 256 -2.35 23.20 8.63
C ASN A 256 -3.54 23.86 9.33
N LEU A 257 -4.18 23.15 10.26
CA LEU A 257 -5.22 23.67 11.15
C LEU A 257 -4.67 24.29 12.43
N GLU A 258 -3.35 24.46 12.53
CA GLU A 258 -2.64 25.03 13.69
C GLU A 258 -2.76 24.20 14.99
N HIS A 259 -3.20 22.93 14.88
CA HIS A 259 -3.21 21.95 15.97
C HIS A 259 -1.82 21.30 16.13
N TYR A 260 -0.82 22.11 16.46
CA TYR A 260 0.59 21.71 16.42
C TYR A 260 0.96 20.62 17.43
N ASP A 261 0.28 20.55 18.56
CA ASP A 261 0.45 19.53 19.60
C ASP A 261 0.02 18.15 19.11
N ILE A 262 -1.15 18.07 18.44
CA ILE A 262 -1.64 16.83 17.86
C ILE A 262 -0.76 16.41 16.68
N ALA A 263 -0.40 17.36 15.81
CA ALA A 263 0.48 17.08 14.68
C ALA A 263 1.85 16.55 15.14
N GLN A 264 2.42 17.13 16.19
CA GLN A 264 3.68 16.64 16.78
C GLN A 264 3.54 15.19 17.24
N LYS A 265 2.51 14.88 18.04
CA LYS A 265 2.31 13.53 18.58
C LYS A 265 2.18 12.49 17.46
N GLU A 266 1.37 12.78 16.44
CA GLU A 266 1.19 11.89 15.29
C GLU A 266 2.51 11.67 14.53
N LEU A 267 3.34 12.71 14.37
CA LEU A 267 4.64 12.60 13.69
C LEU A 267 5.68 11.85 14.53
N GLU A 268 5.69 12.03 15.84
CA GLU A 268 6.56 11.28 16.75
C GLU A 268 6.21 9.79 16.74
N GLU A 269 4.92 9.45 16.83
CA GLU A 269 4.45 8.07 16.67
C GLU A 269 4.84 7.49 15.31
N LEU A 270 4.65 8.25 14.24
CA LEU A 270 4.98 7.82 12.89
C LEU A 270 6.49 7.55 12.71
N LEU A 271 7.35 8.40 13.26
CA LEU A 271 8.81 8.19 13.21
C LEU A 271 9.31 7.06 14.11
N ASN A 272 8.51 6.64 15.09
CA ASN A 272 8.79 5.43 15.86
C ASN A 272 8.40 4.16 15.07
N LEU A 273 7.31 4.22 14.30
CA LEU A 273 6.84 3.13 13.44
C LEU A 273 7.68 2.98 12.15
N ALA A 274 8.14 4.10 11.59
CA ALA A 274 8.89 4.18 10.34
C ALA A 274 10.20 4.98 10.55
N PRO A 275 11.22 4.36 11.19
CA PRO A 275 12.43 5.06 11.61
C PRO A 275 13.34 5.51 10.46
N ASN A 276 13.28 4.87 9.28
CA ASN A 276 14.08 5.26 8.11
C ASN A 276 13.59 6.58 7.51
N ASP A 277 12.35 6.98 7.82
CA ASP A 277 11.76 8.27 7.44
C ASP A 277 11.77 8.51 5.93
N TYR A 278 11.38 7.49 5.15
CA TYR A 278 11.32 7.56 3.67
C TYR A 278 10.45 8.72 3.14
N TYR A 279 9.38 9.07 3.87
CA TYR A 279 8.47 10.16 3.53
C TYR A 279 8.90 11.53 4.06
N GLU A 280 10.07 11.60 4.71
CA GLU A 280 10.67 12.81 5.23
C GLU A 280 9.71 13.61 6.15
N ASN A 281 9.05 12.88 7.04
CA ASN A 281 8.13 13.40 8.05
C ASN A 281 8.87 14.22 9.12
N ARG A 282 10.18 13.96 9.33
CA ARG A 282 11.01 14.73 10.27
C ARG A 282 10.97 16.23 10.02
N TYR A 283 10.87 16.67 8.75
CA TYR A 283 10.87 18.09 8.42
C TYR A 283 9.60 18.80 8.89
N GLN A 284 8.46 18.11 8.82
CA GLN A 284 7.22 18.66 9.37
C GLN A 284 7.27 18.68 10.89
N LEU A 285 7.89 17.67 11.51
CA LEU A 285 8.10 17.62 12.96
C LEU A 285 9.03 18.74 13.45
N TYR A 286 10.10 19.06 12.71
CA TYR A 286 10.93 20.24 12.98
C TYR A 286 10.08 21.51 13.06
N ASN A 287 9.21 21.71 12.07
CA ASN A 287 8.36 22.90 11.99
C ASN A 287 7.31 22.91 13.12
N CYS A 288 6.81 21.76 13.57
CA CYS A 288 5.97 21.68 14.78
C CYS A 288 6.74 22.19 16.01
N TYR A 289 7.96 21.71 16.25
CA TYR A 289 8.77 22.17 17.38
C TYR A 289 9.08 23.66 17.32
N ILE A 290 9.40 24.19 16.15
CA ILE A 290 9.65 25.63 15.97
C ILE A 290 8.40 26.43 16.32
N LYS A 291 7.23 26.01 15.82
CA LYS A 291 5.95 26.71 16.07
C LYS A 291 5.54 26.72 17.54
N GLN A 292 5.94 25.70 18.29
CA GLN A 292 5.72 25.62 19.72
C GLN A 292 6.86 26.24 20.55
N GLY A 293 7.95 26.69 19.93
CA GLY A 293 9.13 27.18 20.65
C GLY A 293 9.89 26.08 21.42
N ASN A 294 9.71 24.81 21.05
CA ASN A 294 10.38 23.68 21.69
C ASN A 294 11.77 23.41 21.08
N TRP A 295 12.69 24.35 21.30
CA TRP A 295 14.04 24.35 20.74
C TRP A 295 14.89 23.16 21.22
N HIS A 296 14.62 22.64 22.41
CA HIS A 296 15.34 21.51 22.97
C HIS A 296 15.03 20.20 22.22
N CYS A 297 13.75 19.90 22.00
CA CYS A 297 13.34 18.74 21.21
C CYS A 297 13.79 18.87 19.76
N LEU A 298 13.71 20.08 19.17
CA LEU A 298 14.25 20.35 17.84
C LEU A 298 15.74 20.02 17.73
N THR A 299 16.55 20.50 18.67
CA THR A 299 18.00 20.25 18.68
C THR A 299 18.31 18.77 18.84
N THR A 300 17.56 18.05 19.67
CA THR A 300 17.70 16.61 19.86
C THR A 300 17.40 15.85 18.56
N LEU A 301 16.31 16.20 17.88
CA LEU A 301 15.91 15.56 16.62
C LEU A 301 16.91 15.87 15.50
N LEU A 302 17.36 17.13 15.38
CA LEU A 302 18.41 17.50 14.42
C LEU A 302 19.68 16.67 14.64
N ASN A 303 20.10 16.48 15.89
CA ASN A 303 21.29 15.66 16.19
C ASN A 303 21.09 14.17 15.86
N LYS A 304 19.89 13.62 16.05
CA LYS A 304 19.55 12.23 15.68
C LYS A 304 19.76 12.00 14.18
N TYR A 305 19.35 12.94 13.33
CA TYR A 305 19.44 12.80 11.87
C TYR A 305 20.74 13.34 11.26
N LYS A 306 21.48 14.18 12.00
CA LYS A 306 22.78 14.73 11.57
C LYS A 306 23.87 13.68 11.36
N SER A 307 23.79 12.54 12.06
CA SER A 307 24.74 11.42 11.91
C SER A 307 24.47 10.55 10.69
N ASN A 308 23.33 10.72 10.01
CA ASN A 308 23.00 9.97 8.81
C ASN A 308 23.64 10.70 7.61
N LEU A 309 24.45 9.97 6.82
CA LEU A 309 25.23 10.47 5.67
C LEU A 309 24.44 11.34 4.64
N TYR A 310 23.12 11.36 4.72
CA TYR A 310 22.21 12.10 3.85
C TYR A 310 21.91 13.54 4.29
N SER A 311 22.27 13.97 5.51
CA SER A 311 21.80 15.26 6.07
C SER A 311 22.66 16.49 5.74
N GLU A 312 23.95 16.32 5.44
CA GLU A 312 24.87 17.48 5.34
C GLU A 312 24.62 18.38 4.10
N ASN A 313 23.79 17.94 3.15
CA ASN A 313 23.53 18.64 1.89
C ASN A 313 22.04 18.75 1.53
N LYS A 314 21.12 18.71 2.49
CA LYS A 314 19.69 18.98 2.23
C LYS A 314 19.32 20.39 2.66
N LEU A 315 18.53 21.06 1.81
CA LEU A 315 18.03 22.42 2.04
C LEU A 315 17.26 22.50 3.36
N MET A 316 16.37 21.54 3.62
CA MET A 316 15.44 21.56 4.74
C MET A 316 16.18 21.48 6.09
N ASP A 317 17.10 20.52 6.26
CA ASP A 317 17.95 20.44 7.46
C ASP A 317 18.77 21.72 7.64
N SER A 318 19.39 22.22 6.56
CA SER A 318 20.21 23.44 6.60
C SER A 318 19.39 24.68 7.00
N ALA A 319 18.18 24.81 6.45
CA ALA A 319 17.26 25.90 6.74
C ALA A 319 16.76 25.83 8.19
N THR A 320 16.43 24.63 8.68
CA THR A 320 15.99 24.42 10.06
C THR A 320 17.12 24.69 11.06
N ILE A 321 18.35 24.23 10.80
CA ILE A 321 19.52 24.52 11.66
C ILE A 321 19.78 26.03 11.72
N LEU A 322 19.73 26.70 10.57
CA LEU A 322 19.92 28.15 10.48
C LEU A 322 18.87 28.91 11.30
N LEU A 323 17.60 28.53 11.16
CA LEU A 323 16.50 29.14 11.90
C LEU A 323 16.63 28.88 13.41
N ASN A 324 17.01 27.66 13.81
CA ASN A 324 17.22 27.30 15.20
C ASN A 324 18.34 28.14 15.86
N GLU A 325 19.49 28.28 15.18
CA GLU A 325 20.61 29.10 15.68
C GLU A 325 20.23 30.59 15.76
N TYR A 326 19.50 31.11 14.77
CA TYR A 326 19.00 32.49 14.82
C TYR A 326 17.99 32.69 15.95
N ALA A 327 17.05 31.76 16.15
CA ALA A 327 16.06 31.87 17.21
C ALA A 327 16.69 31.85 18.61
N GLN A 328 17.72 31.03 18.82
CA GLN A 328 18.38 30.88 20.13
C GLN A 328 19.43 31.96 20.42
N HIS A 329 20.11 32.48 19.39
CA HIS A 329 21.29 33.33 19.57
C HIS A 329 21.26 34.65 18.81
N GLY A 330 20.21 34.90 18.02
CA GLY A 330 20.08 36.08 17.17
C GLY A 330 21.18 36.19 16.11
N SER A 331 21.31 37.41 15.55
CA SER A 331 22.40 37.76 14.64
C SER A 331 23.71 37.93 15.41
N ASN A 332 24.64 37.01 15.21
CA ASN A 332 25.99 37.04 15.76
C ASN A 332 26.99 36.48 14.72
N PRO A 333 28.31 36.61 14.92
CA PRO A 333 29.30 36.16 13.93
C PRO A 333 29.17 34.69 13.52
N LYS A 334 28.84 33.78 14.45
CA LYS A 334 28.64 32.34 14.17
C LYS A 334 27.38 32.12 13.32
N THR A 335 26.26 32.72 13.72
CA THR A 335 24.99 32.61 13.00
C THR A 335 25.06 33.24 11.61
N ASN A 336 25.77 34.36 11.45
CA ASN A 336 25.98 35.00 10.14
C ASN A 336 26.92 34.18 9.25
N ALA A 337 27.98 33.58 9.80
CA ALA A 337 28.82 32.65 9.03
C ALA A 337 28.01 31.43 8.53
N LEU A 338 27.09 30.92 9.35
CA LEU A 338 26.18 29.86 8.95
C LEU A 338 25.19 30.32 7.87
N LYS A 339 24.63 31.54 7.99
CA LYS A 339 23.77 32.16 6.97
C LYS A 339 24.45 32.19 5.61
N GLU A 340 25.69 32.67 5.56
CA GLU A 340 26.46 32.76 4.31
C GLU A 340 26.79 31.38 3.74
N LYS A 341 27.13 30.40 4.60
CA LYS A 341 27.32 29.01 4.16
C LYS A 341 26.05 28.43 3.53
N VAL A 342 24.90 28.56 4.19
CA VAL A 342 23.63 28.01 3.71
C VAL A 342 23.19 28.71 2.42
N LYS A 343 23.33 30.03 2.31
CA LYS A 343 23.07 30.76 1.06
C LYS A 343 23.99 30.35 -0.08
N GLY A 344 25.26 30.05 0.21
CA GLY A 344 26.21 29.56 -0.79
C GLY A 344 25.84 28.18 -1.34
N LEU A 345 25.33 27.29 -0.48
CA LEU A 345 24.89 25.94 -0.87
C LEU A 345 23.50 25.95 -1.52
N PHE A 346 22.58 26.77 -1.00
CA PHE A 346 21.20 26.86 -1.46
C PHE A 346 20.75 28.31 -1.65
N PRO A 347 21.15 28.95 -2.76
CA PRO A 347 20.80 30.35 -3.03
C PRO A 347 19.30 30.63 -3.00
N ASP A 348 18.50 29.66 -3.44
CA ASP A 348 17.03 29.77 -3.53
C ASP A 348 16.33 29.88 -2.18
N ILE A 349 17.00 29.58 -1.06
CA ILE A 349 16.41 29.68 0.30
C ILE A 349 15.83 31.08 0.58
N VAL A 350 16.40 32.11 -0.05
CA VAL A 350 15.94 33.50 0.11
C VAL A 350 14.53 33.71 -0.48
N SER A 351 14.12 32.86 -1.43
CA SER A 351 12.81 32.90 -2.09
C SER A 351 11.65 32.38 -1.23
N ILE A 352 11.93 31.78 -0.06
CA ILE A 352 10.90 31.26 0.87
C ILE A 352 9.80 32.30 1.15
N SER A 353 10.20 33.57 1.25
CA SER A 353 9.34 34.72 1.59
C SER A 353 9.01 35.62 0.40
N GLY A 354 9.15 35.10 -0.83
CA GLY A 354 8.76 35.77 -2.06
C GLY A 354 7.34 35.40 -2.49
N SER A 355 6.54 36.42 -2.81
CA SER A 355 5.24 36.33 -3.49
C SER A 355 5.37 36.39 -5.02
N SER A 356 6.60 36.32 -5.57
CA SER A 356 6.79 36.28 -7.02
C SER A 356 6.41 34.91 -7.57
N VAL A 357 5.65 34.93 -8.67
CA VAL A 357 5.24 33.79 -9.51
C VAL A 357 6.42 33.24 -10.34
N GLU A 358 7.66 33.61 -9.99
CA GLU A 358 8.85 32.96 -10.53
C GLU A 358 8.93 31.56 -9.91
N GLU A 359 9.11 30.54 -10.76
CA GLU A 359 9.17 29.13 -10.36
C GLU A 359 10.22 28.95 -9.25
N LYS A 360 9.74 28.83 -8.00
CA LYS A 360 10.56 28.40 -6.87
C LYS A 360 11.07 27.00 -7.18
N SER A 361 12.32 26.71 -6.84
CA SER A 361 12.85 25.37 -7.01
C SER A 361 12.05 24.35 -6.20
N ASP A 362 11.96 23.13 -6.71
CA ASP A 362 11.15 22.05 -6.11
C ASP A 362 11.50 21.82 -4.65
N CYS A 363 12.78 21.88 -4.28
CA CYS A 363 13.25 21.76 -2.89
C CYS A 363 12.67 22.86 -1.97
N VAL A 364 12.55 24.11 -2.45
CA VAL A 364 11.96 25.20 -1.67
C VAL A 364 10.46 25.00 -1.53
N ASN A 365 9.77 24.58 -2.59
CA ASN A 365 8.34 24.28 -2.54
C ASN A 365 8.06 23.14 -1.57
N GLU A 366 8.87 22.10 -1.58
CA GLU A 366 8.75 20.98 -0.65
C GLU A 366 8.95 21.42 0.80
N TYR A 367 9.98 22.23 1.08
CA TYR A 367 10.19 22.79 2.41
C TYR A 367 9.01 23.66 2.87
N ILE A 368 8.44 24.47 1.98
CA ILE A 368 7.24 25.27 2.26
C ILE A 368 6.04 24.36 2.54
N ASN A 369 5.83 23.31 1.74
CA ASN A 369 4.73 22.35 1.89
C ASN A 369 4.80 21.57 3.22
N LYS A 370 6.01 21.36 3.75
CA LYS A 370 6.24 20.78 5.09
C LYS A 370 6.11 21.81 6.23
N GLY A 371 5.72 23.05 5.94
CA GLY A 371 5.47 24.11 6.93
C GLY A 371 6.64 25.07 7.16
N GLY A 372 7.69 25.02 6.34
CA GLY A 372 8.91 25.80 6.54
C GLY A 372 8.66 27.30 6.57
N LEU A 373 7.87 27.84 5.63
CA LEU A 373 7.52 29.27 5.64
C LEU A 373 6.79 29.67 6.93
N THR A 374 5.82 28.87 7.36
CA THR A 374 5.05 29.11 8.60
C THR A 374 5.97 29.12 9.83
N ALA A 375 6.98 28.24 9.86
CA ALA A 375 8.00 28.20 10.89
C ALA A 375 8.89 29.46 10.89
N TRP A 376 9.41 29.86 9.73
CA TRP A 376 10.19 31.11 9.60
C TRP A 376 9.38 32.33 10.04
N CYS A 377 8.13 32.46 9.60
CA CYS A 377 7.24 33.56 10.01
C CYS A 377 6.99 33.62 11.52
N SER A 378 7.13 32.49 12.25
CA SER A 378 6.92 32.45 13.70
C SER A 378 8.10 32.96 14.53
N VAL A 379 9.29 33.07 13.93
CA VAL A 379 10.48 33.59 14.59
C VAL A 379 10.69 35.04 14.18
N GLU A 380 10.60 35.94 15.16
CA GLU A 380 10.62 37.39 14.93
C GLU A 380 11.87 37.84 14.16
N GLY A 381 11.66 38.62 13.10
CA GLY A 381 12.75 39.20 12.29
C GLY A 381 13.53 38.22 11.42
N SER A 382 13.28 36.90 11.52
CA SER A 382 14.10 35.87 10.86
C SER A 382 14.10 35.97 9.33
N LEU A 383 12.95 36.23 8.70
CA LEU A 383 12.84 36.37 7.24
C LEU A 383 13.53 37.64 6.73
N PHE A 384 13.42 38.75 7.47
CA PHE A 384 14.11 39.99 7.13
C PHE A 384 15.63 39.82 7.25
N TRP A 385 16.07 39.16 8.31
CA TRP A 385 17.47 38.81 8.51
C TRP A 385 18.00 37.85 7.43
N LEU A 386 17.22 36.84 7.04
CA LEU A 386 17.59 35.92 5.95
C LEU A 386 17.79 36.67 4.63
N LYS A 387 16.91 37.64 4.30
CA LYS A 387 17.03 38.45 3.07
C LYS A 387 18.17 39.46 3.11
N SER A 388 18.55 39.93 4.30
CA SER A 388 19.59 40.95 4.42
C SER A 388 20.92 40.48 3.82
N ARG A 389 21.62 41.41 3.15
CA ARG A 389 22.94 41.18 2.55
C ARG A 389 24.09 41.21 3.55
N TYR A 390 23.80 41.49 4.83
CA TYR A 390 24.78 41.66 5.90
C TYR A 390 24.40 40.83 7.12
#